data_AF-A0A937RC28-F1
#
_entry.id   AF-A0A937RC28-F1
#
_cell.length_a   1.000
_cell.length_b   1.000
_cell.length_c   1.000
_cell.angle_alpha   90.00
_cell.angle_beta   90.00
_cell.angle_gamma   90.00
#
_symmetry.space_group_name_H-M   'P 1'
#
loop_
_entity.id
_entity.type
_entity.pdbx_description
1 polymer ?
#
loop_
_entity_poly.entity_id
_entity_poly.type
_entity_poly.pdbx_seq_one_letter_code
_entity_poly.pdbx_strand_id
1 'polypeptide(L)'
;MDGWIGFFDADAEVDAAARDVHGATAAATPTGEIVLVLRQVGNEFQIARRFGYWDPAYDKPFIVPRDPAAFRTDLASIPPMFAWLVPGLGSHLPAVLLHDGLIVTDGEAATHDGPSVTREEADRIFRDAMKHLGTPFVRRWLIWTAVALATMWVAPRRRAWWRALMVLTGTVVVGLGGLATLDLLDVWDVLPWMGDRPWWAELGLGAACAVGVPAALAAGWGRRWRIAAITGVAVALLLHVTLAVVAATGIYWVLERIASARENLLPNVAKNLENAAREAAEAPAVPAEPATAPPGSAAVLAGPVAVPAGSEPALAPSTAAPPG
;
A
#
# COMPACT_ATOMS: atom_id res chain seq x y z
N MET A 1 13.45 30.78 -0.84
CA MET A 1 13.80 29.51 -0.18
C MET A 1 13.23 28.44 -1.07
N ASP A 2 14.08 27.73 -1.80
CA ASP A 2 13.65 26.62 -2.65
C ASP A 2 13.07 25.55 -1.72
N GLY A 3 11.74 25.48 -1.69
CA GLY A 3 11.00 24.61 -0.78
C GLY A 3 11.39 23.17 -1.06
N TRP A 4 12.20 22.59 -0.18
CA TRP A 4 12.61 21.21 -0.28
C TRP A 4 11.39 20.33 -0.01
N ILE A 5 11.09 19.42 -0.94
CA ILE A 5 9.93 18.54 -0.87
C ILE A 5 10.45 17.12 -0.83
N GLY A 6 10.13 16.38 0.24
CA GLY A 6 10.62 15.02 0.36
C GLY A 6 10.61 14.50 1.79
N PHE A 7 10.97 13.23 1.89
CA PHE A 7 11.19 12.55 3.15
C PHE A 7 12.64 12.68 3.60
N PHE A 8 12.87 12.62 4.91
CA PHE A 8 14.20 12.67 5.51
C PHE A 8 14.25 11.88 6.82
N ASP A 9 15.46 11.47 7.21
CA ASP A 9 15.71 10.88 8.53
C ASP A 9 15.74 12.00 9.59
N ALA A 10 14.84 11.94 10.56
CA ALA A 10 14.70 12.97 11.59
C ALA A 10 15.66 12.76 12.77
N ASP A 11 16.27 11.56 12.88
CA ASP A 11 17.18 11.20 13.97
C ASP A 11 18.66 11.18 13.52
N ALA A 12 18.96 11.60 12.29
CA ALA A 12 20.31 11.55 11.70
C ALA A 12 21.41 12.23 12.54
N GLU A 13 21.12 13.34 13.23
CA GLU A 13 22.09 14.04 14.08
C GLU A 13 22.40 13.29 15.39
N VAL A 14 21.41 12.65 16.00
CA VAL A 14 21.59 11.81 17.21
C VAL A 14 22.50 10.62 16.87
N ASP A 15 22.28 10.08 15.68
CA ASP A 15 23.02 8.99 15.08
C ASP A 15 24.49 9.35 14.79
N ALA A 16 24.75 10.57 14.31
CA ALA A 16 26.12 11.07 14.12
C ALA A 16 26.84 11.23 15.47
N ALA A 17 26.17 11.79 16.49
CA ALA A 17 26.72 11.94 17.84
C ALA A 17 26.99 10.60 18.53
N ALA A 18 26.14 9.59 18.32
CA ALA A 18 26.37 8.23 18.83
C ALA A 18 27.52 7.50 18.11
N ARG A 19 27.71 7.76 16.81
CA ARG A 19 28.81 7.18 16.01
C ARG A 19 30.17 7.81 16.32
N ASP A 20 30.22 9.09 16.67
CA ASP A 20 31.45 9.76 17.11
C ASP A 20 32.00 9.15 18.42
N VAL A 21 31.15 8.58 19.27
CA VAL A 21 31.56 7.82 20.46
C VAL A 21 32.20 6.46 20.10
N HIS A 22 32.03 5.96 18.87
CA HIS A 22 32.58 4.69 18.38
C HIS A 22 33.60 4.84 17.23
N GLY A 23 34.09 6.05 16.97
CA GLY A 23 35.31 6.29 16.19
C GLY A 23 35.20 6.17 14.66
N ALA A 24 33.99 6.25 14.08
CA ALA A 24 33.82 6.23 12.62
C ALA A 24 33.41 7.60 12.08
N THR A 25 34.39 8.43 11.71
CA THR A 25 34.16 9.72 11.03
C THR A 25 33.84 9.48 9.55
N ALA A 26 32.55 9.39 9.23
CA ALA A 26 32.05 9.70 7.90
C ALA A 26 30.90 10.71 8.09
N ALA A 27 31.11 11.94 7.62
CA ALA A 27 30.08 12.97 7.64
C ALA A 27 28.84 12.42 6.92
N ALA A 28 27.75 12.21 7.66
CA ALA A 28 26.47 11.83 7.12
C ALA A 28 25.97 12.99 6.25
N THR A 29 26.30 12.93 4.96
CA THR A 29 25.56 13.69 3.97
C THR A 29 24.12 13.21 4.05
N PRO A 30 23.10 14.09 4.10
CA PRO A 30 21.70 13.67 4.08
C PRO A 30 21.47 13.00 2.73
N THR A 31 21.73 11.70 2.72
CA THR A 31 21.49 10.84 1.58
C THR A 31 19.98 10.73 1.59
N GLY A 32 19.30 10.95 0.47
CA GLY A 32 17.83 10.84 0.38
C GLY A 32 17.28 9.42 0.63
N GLU A 33 18.01 8.60 1.38
CA GLU A 33 17.72 7.25 1.79
C GLU A 33 16.99 7.28 3.13
N ILE A 34 15.77 6.74 3.14
CA ILE A 34 14.93 6.64 4.33
C ILE A 34 15.10 5.24 4.90
N VAL A 35 15.62 5.14 6.12
CA VAL A 35 15.72 3.87 6.84
C VAL A 35 14.53 3.74 7.78
N LEU A 36 13.56 2.90 7.41
CA LEU A 36 12.43 2.56 8.27
C LEU A 36 12.79 1.36 9.15
N VAL A 37 12.78 1.55 10.47
CA VAL A 37 12.97 0.46 11.44
C VAL A 37 11.65 0.22 12.15
N LEU A 38 11.07 -0.95 11.92
CA LEU A 38 9.80 -1.38 12.51
C LEU A 38 10.04 -2.50 13.52
N ARG A 39 9.45 -2.37 14.70
CA ARG A 39 9.42 -3.42 15.73
C ARG A 39 8.02 -3.99 15.78
N GLN A 40 7.86 -5.28 15.52
CA GLN A 40 6.58 -5.97 15.66
C GLN A 40 6.24 -6.17 17.15
N VAL A 41 5.02 -5.79 17.53
CA VAL A 41 4.46 -5.95 18.88
C VAL A 41 3.06 -6.53 18.76
N GLY A 42 2.96 -7.86 18.90
CA GLY A 42 1.72 -8.60 18.64
C GLY A 42 1.32 -8.53 17.17
N ASN A 43 0.16 -7.94 16.90
CA ASN A 43 -0.38 -7.73 15.55
C ASN A 43 -0.09 -6.33 15.00
N GLU A 44 0.54 -5.46 15.78
CA GLU A 44 0.87 -4.08 15.42
C GLU A 44 2.39 -3.90 15.29
N PHE A 45 2.78 -2.73 14.80
CA PHE A 45 4.16 -2.32 14.61
C PHE A 45 4.43 -0.99 15.32
N GLN A 46 5.63 -0.87 15.86
CA GLN A 46 6.18 0.37 16.38
C GLN A 46 7.24 0.89 15.40
N ILE A 47 7.20 2.19 15.13
CA ILE A 47 8.26 2.85 14.37
C ILE A 47 9.39 3.20 15.35
N ALA A 48 10.52 2.52 15.25
CA ALA A 48 11.64 2.69 16.17
C ALA A 48 12.49 3.93 15.85
N ARG A 49 12.47 4.42 14.61
CA ARG A 49 13.20 5.62 14.16
C ARG A 49 12.25 6.65 13.58
N ARG A 50 12.42 7.91 13.98
CA ARG A 50 11.60 9.00 13.46
C ARG A 50 12.04 9.38 12.06
N PHE A 51 11.07 9.69 11.22
CA PHE A 51 11.31 10.25 9.90
C PHE A 51 10.42 11.48 9.72
N GLY A 52 10.84 12.36 8.80
CA GLY A 52 10.13 13.58 8.49
C GLY A 52 9.65 13.63 7.05
N TYR A 53 8.64 14.46 6.79
CA TYR A 53 8.12 14.76 5.47
C TYR A 53 7.83 16.25 5.31
N TRP A 54 8.31 16.85 4.21
CA TRP A 54 7.99 18.22 3.81
C TRP A 54 6.84 18.25 2.80
N ASP A 55 5.73 18.86 3.20
CA ASP A 55 4.62 19.18 2.29
C ASP A 55 4.74 20.62 1.79
N PRO A 56 4.56 20.90 0.49
CA PRO A 56 4.70 22.24 -0.06
C PRO A 56 3.73 23.28 0.50
N ALA A 57 2.60 22.85 1.09
CA ALA A 57 1.60 23.74 1.64
C ALA A 57 1.92 24.23 3.06
N TYR A 58 3.01 23.76 3.68
CA TYR A 58 3.38 24.09 5.06
C TYR A 58 4.84 24.53 5.17
N ASP A 59 5.07 25.51 6.03
CA ASP A 59 6.42 26.04 6.31
C ASP A 59 7.23 25.17 7.29
N LYS A 60 6.61 24.13 7.86
CA LYS A 60 7.22 23.21 8.82
C LYS A 60 7.03 21.76 8.37
N PRO A 61 8.00 20.87 8.62
CA PRO A 61 7.85 19.46 8.29
C PRO A 61 6.91 18.77 9.28
N PHE A 62 6.43 17.61 8.87
CA PHE A 62 5.76 16.64 9.71
C PHE A 62 6.78 15.58 10.14
N ILE A 63 6.98 15.37 11.44
CA ILE A 63 7.90 14.37 11.98
C ILE A 63 7.08 13.30 12.70
N VAL A 64 7.27 12.04 12.30
CA VAL A 64 6.51 10.88 12.78
C VAL A 64 7.46 9.75 13.19
N PRO A 65 7.22 9.07 14.32
CA PRO A 65 6.28 9.43 15.39
C PRO A 65 6.86 10.50 16.33
N ARG A 66 6.00 11.24 17.05
CA ARG A 66 6.43 12.13 18.14
C ARG A 66 7.14 11.36 19.25
N ASP A 67 6.52 10.25 19.68
CA ASP A 67 7.07 9.32 20.67
C ASP A 67 7.12 7.89 20.08
N PRO A 68 8.31 7.39 19.72
CA PRO A 68 8.51 6.03 19.22
C PRO A 68 8.00 4.92 20.16
N ALA A 69 8.01 5.16 21.48
CA ALA A 69 7.58 4.15 22.46
C ALA A 69 6.06 4.03 22.55
N ALA A 70 5.34 5.12 22.31
CA ALA A 70 3.87 5.18 22.41
C ALA A 70 3.16 4.89 21.07
N PHE A 71 3.79 5.22 19.94
CA PHE A 71 3.14 5.08 18.64
C PHE A 71 2.98 3.61 18.21
N ARG A 72 1.79 3.26 17.72
CA ARG A 72 1.45 1.95 17.16
C ARG A 72 0.78 2.15 15.82
N THR A 73 1.09 1.29 14.86
CA THR A 73 0.51 1.28 13.51
C THR A 73 0.27 -0.16 13.08
N ASP A 74 -0.80 -0.40 12.33
CA ASP A 74 -1.14 -1.69 11.74
C ASP A 74 -0.62 -1.84 10.29
N LEU A 75 0.23 -0.91 9.83
CA LEU A 75 0.79 -0.85 8.47
C LEU A 75 -0.29 -0.89 7.38
N ALA A 76 -1.34 -0.08 7.56
CA ALA A 76 -2.57 -0.08 6.78
C ALA A 76 -3.34 -1.41 6.84
N SER A 77 -4.44 -1.42 7.58
CA SER A 77 -5.47 -2.47 7.51
C SER A 77 -6.15 -2.51 6.13
N ILE A 78 -5.59 -3.27 5.19
CA ILE A 78 -6.21 -3.58 3.90
C ILE A 78 -7.01 -4.88 4.03
N PRO A 79 -8.32 -4.91 3.73
CA PRO A 79 -9.08 -6.16 3.74
C PRO A 79 -8.44 -7.20 2.79
N PRO A 80 -8.31 -8.48 3.19
CA PRO A 80 -7.55 -9.47 2.42
C PRO A 80 -8.01 -9.63 0.96
N MET A 81 -9.32 -9.47 0.70
CA MET A 81 -9.89 -9.52 -0.65
C MET A 81 -9.42 -8.36 -1.56
N PHE A 82 -8.76 -7.34 -1.03
CA PHE A 82 -8.20 -6.21 -1.79
C PHE A 82 -6.68 -6.17 -1.81
N ALA A 83 -6.01 -7.12 -1.12
CA ALA A 83 -4.55 -7.20 -1.09
C ALA A 83 -3.93 -7.47 -2.48
N TRP A 84 -4.69 -8.10 -3.40
CA TRP A 84 -4.27 -8.30 -4.79
C TRP A 84 -4.27 -6.99 -5.61
N LEU A 85 -5.10 -6.01 -5.24
CA LEU A 85 -5.25 -4.74 -5.95
C LEU A 85 -4.25 -3.69 -5.44
N VAL A 86 -4.08 -3.63 -4.13
CA VAL A 86 -3.15 -2.74 -3.44
C VAL A 86 -2.28 -3.59 -2.51
N PRO A 87 -1.05 -3.95 -2.93
CA PRO A 87 -0.12 -4.65 -2.05
C PRO A 87 0.17 -3.80 -0.81
N GLY A 88 0.03 -4.36 0.39
CA GLY A 88 0.20 -3.61 1.65
C GLY A 88 1.62 -3.15 1.95
N LEU A 89 2.63 -3.85 1.41
CA LEU A 89 4.04 -3.49 1.55
C LEU A 89 4.58 -3.04 0.19
N GLY A 90 5.19 -1.86 0.14
CA GLY A 90 5.79 -1.33 -1.08
C GLY A 90 6.39 0.06 -0.90
N SER A 91 6.77 0.70 -2.01
CA SER A 91 7.41 2.02 -2.01
C SER A 91 6.60 3.13 -1.34
N HIS A 92 5.29 2.92 -1.13
CA HIS A 92 4.38 3.87 -0.49
C HIS A 92 4.29 3.71 1.04
N LEU A 93 4.97 2.71 1.63
CA LEU A 93 4.96 2.47 3.08
C LEU A 93 5.32 3.70 3.92
N PRO A 94 6.36 4.51 3.61
CA PRO A 94 6.62 5.75 4.35
C PRO A 94 5.43 6.71 4.35
N ALA A 95 4.66 6.76 3.25
CA ALA A 95 3.47 7.61 3.17
C ALA A 95 2.31 7.06 4.01
N VAL A 96 2.18 5.73 4.12
CA VAL A 96 1.19 5.09 5.01
C VAL A 96 1.49 5.43 6.46
N LEU A 97 2.74 5.24 6.89
CA LEU A 97 3.18 5.56 8.25
C LEU A 97 2.99 7.05 8.57
N LEU A 98 3.25 7.92 7.58
CA LEU A 98 2.99 9.35 7.70
C LEU A 98 1.49 9.62 7.89
N HIS A 99 0.61 8.99 7.12
CA HIS A 99 -0.84 9.14 7.25
C HIS A 99 -1.33 8.71 8.63
N ASP A 100 -0.94 7.51 9.08
CA ASP A 100 -1.27 7.01 10.43
C ASP A 100 -0.80 7.97 11.52
N GLY A 101 0.40 8.54 11.37
CA GLY A 101 0.96 9.54 12.28
C GLY A 101 0.22 10.88 12.28
N LEU A 102 -0.45 11.26 11.19
CA LEU A 102 -1.21 12.50 11.08
C LEU A 102 -2.67 12.36 11.54
N ILE A 103 -3.19 11.13 11.61
CA ILE A 103 -4.55 10.86 12.08
C ILE A 103 -4.58 10.89 13.60
N VAL A 104 -5.00 12.03 14.15
CA VAL A 104 -5.25 12.22 15.59
C VAL A 104 -6.76 12.19 15.84
N THR A 105 -7.23 11.41 16.82
CA THR A 105 -8.64 11.41 17.24
C THR A 105 -8.87 12.46 18.33
N ASP A 106 -10.10 13.00 18.42
CA ASP A 106 -10.46 13.99 19.42
C ASP A 106 -10.17 13.47 20.84
N GLY A 107 -9.28 14.16 21.57
CA GLY A 107 -8.88 13.79 22.93
C GLY A 107 -7.61 12.96 23.05
N GLU A 108 -7.01 12.54 21.94
CA GLU A 108 -5.70 11.87 21.93
C GLU A 108 -4.55 12.89 21.88
N ALA A 109 -3.40 12.50 22.44
CA ALA A 109 -2.18 13.28 22.29
C ALA A 109 -1.72 13.26 20.82
N ALA A 110 -1.17 14.37 20.34
CA ALA A 110 -0.67 14.43 18.98
C ALA A 110 0.48 13.42 18.78
N THR A 111 0.35 12.63 17.72
CA THR A 111 1.24 11.52 17.32
C THR A 111 2.40 11.97 16.44
N HIS A 112 2.41 13.24 16.01
CA HIS A 112 3.46 13.84 15.19
C HIS A 112 3.89 15.21 15.73
N ASP A 113 5.10 15.63 15.36
CA ASP A 113 5.54 17.02 15.49
C ASP A 113 5.31 17.77 14.19
N GLY A 114 4.84 19.02 14.30
CA GLY A 114 4.50 19.86 13.15
C GLY A 114 3.12 20.51 13.26
N PRO A 115 2.63 21.11 12.17
CA PRO A 115 1.31 21.71 12.11
C PRO A 115 0.18 20.69 12.38
N SER A 116 -0.89 21.12 13.03
CA SER A 116 -2.12 20.33 13.12
C SER A 116 -2.85 20.35 11.77
N VAL A 117 -3.30 19.19 11.31
CA VAL A 117 -4.02 19.04 10.04
C VAL A 117 -5.37 18.38 10.25
N THR A 118 -6.34 18.72 9.41
CA THR A 118 -7.62 18.01 9.35
C THR A 118 -7.44 16.63 8.72
N ARG A 119 -8.38 15.69 8.95
CA ARG A 119 -8.35 14.37 8.30
C ARG A 119 -8.36 14.48 6.77
N GLU A 120 -9.15 15.42 6.22
CA GLU A 120 -9.16 15.66 4.79
C GLU A 120 -7.80 16.19 4.24
N GLU A 121 -7.06 16.97 5.04
CA GLU A 121 -5.71 17.41 4.70
C GLU A 121 -4.68 16.28 4.84
N ALA A 122 -4.78 15.43 5.86
CA ALA A 122 -3.96 14.24 6.00
C ALA A 122 -4.12 13.30 4.80
N ASP A 123 -5.36 13.09 4.32
CA ASP A 123 -5.63 12.32 3.10
C ASP A 123 -4.95 12.95 1.86
N ARG A 124 -5.01 14.29 1.73
CA ARG A 124 -4.31 15.00 0.63
C ARG A 124 -2.80 14.80 0.72
N ILE A 125 -2.21 15.04 1.89
CA ILE A 125 -0.77 14.91 2.16
C ILE A 125 -0.32 13.49 1.84
N PHE A 126 -1.08 12.47 2.26
CA PHE A 126 -0.80 11.07 1.98
C PHE A 126 -0.71 10.79 0.47
N ARG A 127 -1.67 11.27 -0.32
CA ARG A 127 -1.66 11.13 -1.79
C ARG A 127 -0.48 11.84 -2.44
N ASP A 128 -0.11 13.02 -1.94
CA ASP A 128 1.02 13.79 -2.46
C ASP A 128 2.36 13.15 -2.07
N ALA A 129 2.49 12.63 -0.85
CA ALA A 129 3.62 11.84 -0.38
C ALA A 129 3.80 10.56 -1.22
N MET A 130 2.71 9.84 -1.51
CA MET A 130 2.73 8.70 -2.44
C MET A 130 3.23 9.08 -3.83
N LYS A 131 2.85 10.26 -4.34
CA LYS A 131 3.35 10.78 -5.62
C LYS A 131 4.87 11.00 -5.58
N HIS A 132 5.42 11.54 -4.48
CA HIS A 132 6.87 11.73 -4.32
C HIS A 132 7.63 10.41 -4.24
N LEU A 133 7.05 9.39 -3.62
CA LEU A 133 7.60 8.03 -3.57
C LEU A 133 7.44 7.25 -4.90
N GLY A 134 6.99 7.89 -5.97
CA GLY A 134 6.85 7.28 -7.29
C GLY A 134 5.64 6.34 -7.43
N THR A 135 4.66 6.43 -6.53
CA THR A 135 3.46 5.59 -6.63
C THR A 135 2.67 5.91 -7.90
N PRO A 136 2.32 4.90 -8.73
CA PRO A 136 1.61 5.10 -9.99
C PRO A 136 0.31 5.89 -9.80
N PHE A 137 -0.03 6.71 -10.81
CA PHE A 137 -1.15 7.63 -10.75
C PHE A 137 -2.45 6.96 -10.31
N VAL A 138 -2.89 5.91 -11.00
CA VAL A 138 -4.16 5.22 -10.69
C VAL A 138 -4.15 4.65 -9.28
N ARG A 139 -3.06 3.97 -8.88
CA ARG A 139 -2.92 3.35 -7.56
C ARG A 139 -3.06 4.37 -6.43
N ARG A 140 -2.32 5.49 -6.48
CA ARG A 140 -2.40 6.51 -5.41
C ARG A 140 -3.78 7.15 -5.31
N TRP A 141 -4.51 7.27 -6.42
CA TRP A 141 -5.88 7.80 -6.40
C TRP A 141 -6.89 6.81 -5.82
N LEU A 142 -6.75 5.51 -6.12
CA LEU A 142 -7.58 4.46 -5.51
C LEU A 142 -7.37 4.40 -3.99
N ILE A 143 -6.12 4.39 -3.54
CA ILE A 143 -5.77 4.40 -2.11
C ILE A 143 -6.32 5.68 -1.45
N TRP A 144 -6.10 6.84 -2.06
CA TRP A 144 -6.64 8.11 -1.57
C TRP A 144 -8.17 8.09 -1.43
N THR A 145 -8.89 7.50 -2.39
CA THR A 145 -10.35 7.39 -2.26
C THR A 145 -10.78 6.50 -1.11
N ALA A 146 -10.07 5.41 -0.83
CA ALA A 146 -10.38 4.54 0.30
C ALA A 146 -10.29 5.29 1.64
N VAL A 147 -9.20 6.02 1.87
CA VAL A 147 -9.04 6.81 3.10
C VAL A 147 -10.02 7.98 3.16
N ALA A 148 -10.29 8.64 2.03
CA ALA A 148 -11.26 9.75 1.97
C ALA A 148 -12.69 9.27 2.30
N LEU A 149 -13.09 8.07 1.86
CA LEU A 149 -14.35 7.46 2.26
C LEU A 149 -14.38 7.14 3.75
N ALA A 150 -13.29 6.61 4.32
CA ALA A 150 -13.19 6.36 5.76
C ALA A 150 -13.32 7.66 6.57
N THR A 151 -12.63 8.73 6.16
CA THR A 151 -12.77 10.08 6.73
C THR A 151 -14.22 10.57 6.67
N MET A 152 -14.91 10.38 5.54
CA MET A 152 -16.33 10.72 5.41
C MET A 152 -17.25 9.87 6.29
N TRP A 153 -16.90 8.59 6.50
CA TRP A 153 -17.66 7.66 7.33
C TRP A 153 -17.59 8.05 8.81
N VAL A 154 -16.41 8.45 9.31
CA VAL A 154 -16.22 8.82 10.71
C VAL A 154 -16.67 10.26 11.00
N ALA A 155 -16.83 11.11 9.97
CA ALA A 155 -17.22 12.52 10.11
C ALA A 155 -18.48 12.73 11.01
N PRO A 156 -18.57 13.85 11.78
CA PRO A 156 -19.62 14.07 12.78
C PRO A 156 -21.07 13.94 12.27
N ARG A 157 -22.02 13.67 13.17
CA ARG A 157 -23.44 13.41 12.85
C ARG A 157 -24.13 14.52 12.05
N ARG A 158 -23.67 15.77 12.18
CA ARG A 158 -24.14 16.91 11.35
C ARG A 158 -23.87 16.73 9.84
N ARG A 159 -22.99 15.80 9.49
CA ARG A 159 -22.62 15.37 8.13
C ARG A 159 -23.16 13.96 7.79
N ALA A 160 -24.08 13.40 8.58
CA ALA A 160 -24.60 12.03 8.39
C ALA A 160 -25.30 11.82 7.04
N TRP A 161 -25.83 12.87 6.42
CA TRP A 161 -26.41 12.80 5.08
C TRP A 161 -25.40 12.34 4.02
N TRP A 162 -24.10 12.62 4.19
CA TRP A 162 -23.05 12.11 3.31
C TRP A 162 -22.91 10.60 3.42
N ARG A 163 -23.10 10.02 4.61
CA ARG A 163 -23.11 8.56 4.80
C ARG A 163 -24.30 7.93 4.09
N ALA A 164 -25.48 8.57 4.19
CA ALA A 164 -26.66 8.13 3.46
C ALA A 164 -26.44 8.20 1.93
N LEU A 165 -25.80 9.27 1.44
CA LEU A 165 -25.45 9.41 0.02
C LEU A 165 -24.41 8.36 -0.42
N MET A 166 -23.40 8.08 0.40
CA MET A 166 -22.42 7.01 0.16
C MET A 166 -23.09 5.64 0.06
N VAL A 167 -23.95 5.30 1.03
CA VAL A 167 -24.67 4.02 1.05
C VAL A 167 -25.61 3.93 -0.14
N LEU A 168 -26.38 4.98 -0.43
CA LEU A 168 -27.30 5.00 -1.58
C LEU A 168 -26.54 4.78 -2.90
N THR A 169 -25.48 5.55 -3.13
CA THR A 169 -24.67 5.45 -4.35
C THR A 169 -24.02 4.07 -4.45
N GLY A 170 -23.44 3.58 -3.35
CA GLY A 170 -22.81 2.27 -3.29
C GLY A 170 -23.80 1.13 -3.58
N THR A 171 -24.99 1.17 -2.97
CA THR A 171 -26.05 0.18 -3.22
C THR A 171 -26.49 0.18 -4.69
N VAL A 172 -26.66 1.35 -5.30
CA VAL A 172 -27.02 1.44 -6.73
C VAL A 172 -25.91 0.84 -7.60
N VAL A 173 -24.65 1.21 -7.36
CA VAL A 173 -23.51 0.72 -8.14
C VAL A 173 -23.33 -0.79 -7.98
N VAL A 174 -23.36 -1.31 -6.76
CA VAL A 174 -23.23 -2.74 -6.48
C VAL A 174 -24.42 -3.52 -7.04
N GLY A 175 -25.64 -3.01 -6.89
CA GLY A 175 -26.84 -3.63 -7.44
C GLY A 175 -26.81 -3.74 -8.96
N LEU A 176 -26.47 -2.65 -9.65
CA LEU A 176 -26.33 -2.66 -11.11
C LEU A 176 -25.17 -3.54 -11.59
N GLY A 177 -24.03 -3.50 -10.90
CA GLY A 177 -22.89 -4.37 -11.22
C GLY A 177 -23.21 -5.85 -11.00
N GLY A 178 -23.99 -6.18 -9.96
CA GLY A 178 -24.45 -7.53 -9.69
C GLY A 178 -25.39 -8.03 -10.78
N LEU A 179 -26.37 -7.20 -11.19
CA LEU A 179 -27.23 -7.51 -12.34
C LEU A 179 -26.40 -7.70 -13.62
N ALA A 180 -25.41 -6.85 -13.86
CA ALA A 180 -24.52 -6.99 -15.02
C ALA A 180 -23.66 -8.26 -14.94
N THR A 181 -23.34 -8.74 -13.73
CA THR A 181 -22.65 -10.03 -13.54
C THR A 181 -23.55 -11.20 -13.90
N LEU A 182 -24.82 -11.16 -13.50
CA LEU A 182 -25.80 -12.21 -13.79
C LEU A 182 -26.15 -12.27 -15.28
N ASP A 183 -26.30 -11.11 -15.90
CA ASP A 183 -26.54 -10.94 -17.34
C ASP A 183 -25.35 -11.51 -18.15
N LEU A 184 -24.10 -11.15 -17.79
CA LEU A 184 -22.89 -11.69 -18.44
C LEU A 184 -22.70 -13.21 -18.30
N LEU A 185 -23.38 -13.84 -17.33
CA LEU A 185 -23.33 -15.28 -17.09
C LEU A 185 -24.55 -16.00 -17.70
N ASP A 186 -25.36 -15.31 -18.51
CA ASP A 186 -26.61 -15.80 -19.10
C ASP A 186 -27.61 -16.35 -18.04
N VAL A 187 -27.55 -15.82 -16.82
CA VAL A 187 -28.44 -16.23 -15.72
C VAL A 187 -29.71 -15.42 -15.72
N TRP A 188 -29.61 -14.10 -15.99
CA TRP A 188 -30.76 -13.19 -15.95
C TRP A 188 -30.57 -11.91 -16.78
N ASP A 189 -31.38 -11.78 -17.84
CA ASP A 189 -31.31 -10.66 -18.79
C ASP A 189 -32.27 -9.53 -18.40
N VAL A 190 -31.81 -8.62 -17.55
CA VAL A 190 -32.63 -7.49 -17.07
C VAL A 190 -32.12 -6.16 -17.60
N LEU A 191 -30.85 -6.06 -17.97
CA LEU A 191 -30.24 -4.78 -18.29
C LEU A 191 -30.49 -4.43 -19.77
N PRO A 192 -31.20 -3.32 -20.07
CA PRO A 192 -31.58 -2.98 -21.45
C PRO A 192 -30.38 -2.67 -22.35
N TRP A 193 -29.22 -2.36 -21.75
CA TRP A 193 -27.97 -2.12 -22.46
C TRP A 193 -27.04 -3.33 -22.55
N MET A 194 -27.38 -4.49 -21.97
CA MET A 194 -26.67 -5.75 -22.24
C MET A 194 -27.57 -6.60 -23.15
N GLY A 195 -28.58 -7.26 -22.60
CA GLY A 195 -29.64 -7.93 -23.37
C GLY A 195 -29.11 -8.94 -24.38
N ASP A 196 -29.99 -9.43 -25.25
CA ASP A 196 -29.67 -10.51 -26.20
C ASP A 196 -28.70 -10.03 -27.31
N ARG A 197 -27.39 -10.12 -27.06
CA ARG A 197 -26.33 -9.55 -27.91
C ARG A 197 -25.15 -10.52 -27.98
N PRO A 198 -24.17 -10.28 -28.87
CA PRO A 198 -22.93 -11.05 -28.80
C PRO A 198 -22.10 -10.62 -27.59
N TRP A 199 -21.48 -11.58 -26.91
CA TRP A 199 -20.73 -11.41 -25.66
C TRP A 199 -19.74 -10.22 -25.62
N TRP A 200 -19.08 -9.89 -26.74
CA TRP A 200 -18.15 -8.77 -26.80
C TRP A 200 -18.86 -7.40 -26.76
N ALA A 201 -20.08 -7.32 -27.31
CA ALA A 201 -20.90 -6.12 -27.28
C ALA A 201 -21.49 -5.92 -25.87
N GLU A 202 -21.91 -7.00 -25.22
CA GLU A 202 -22.33 -6.98 -23.81
C GLU A 202 -21.19 -6.54 -22.90
N LEU A 203 -19.99 -7.11 -23.09
CA LEU A 203 -18.80 -6.72 -22.33
C LEU A 203 -18.46 -5.24 -22.56
N GLY A 204 -18.49 -4.78 -23.82
CA GLY A 204 -18.19 -3.40 -24.17
C GLY A 204 -19.21 -2.40 -23.61
N LEU A 205 -20.51 -2.69 -23.75
CA LEU A 205 -21.59 -1.84 -23.23
C LEU A 205 -21.67 -1.90 -21.70
N GLY A 206 -21.48 -3.07 -21.11
CA GLY A 206 -21.37 -3.28 -19.68
C GLY A 206 -20.22 -2.46 -19.08
N ALA A 207 -19.03 -2.50 -19.68
CA ALA A 207 -17.89 -1.69 -19.29
C ALA A 207 -18.16 -0.18 -19.46
N ALA A 208 -18.78 0.23 -20.57
CA ALA A 208 -19.14 1.63 -20.80
C ALA A 208 -20.13 2.14 -19.74
N CYS A 209 -21.14 1.35 -19.38
CA CYS A 209 -22.09 1.68 -18.32
C CYS A 209 -21.44 1.64 -16.93
N ALA A 210 -20.51 0.72 -16.67
CA ALA A 210 -19.72 0.67 -15.44
C ALA A 210 -18.83 1.91 -15.24
N VAL A 211 -18.50 2.63 -16.30
CA VAL A 211 -17.83 3.94 -16.21
C VAL A 211 -18.85 5.08 -16.16
N GLY A 212 -19.80 5.09 -17.09
CA GLY A 212 -20.74 6.20 -17.30
C GLY A 212 -21.73 6.39 -16.17
N VAL A 213 -22.35 5.31 -15.68
CA VAL A 213 -23.37 5.41 -14.61
C VAL A 213 -22.76 5.93 -13.30
N PRO A 214 -21.64 5.37 -12.78
CA PRO A 214 -21.03 5.92 -11.57
C PRO A 214 -20.51 7.35 -11.76
N ALA A 215 -19.97 7.70 -12.93
CA ALA A 215 -19.55 9.07 -13.22
C ALA A 215 -20.72 10.06 -13.22
N ALA A 216 -21.88 9.66 -13.75
CA ALA A 216 -23.10 10.48 -13.70
C ALA A 216 -23.63 10.65 -12.26
N LEU A 217 -23.69 9.56 -11.48
CA LEU A 217 -24.08 9.62 -10.06
C LEU A 217 -23.12 10.51 -9.25
N ALA A 218 -21.82 10.47 -9.58
CA ALA A 218 -20.81 11.29 -8.93
C ALA A 218 -21.00 12.79 -9.12
N ALA A 219 -21.66 13.24 -10.19
CA ALA A 219 -21.98 14.67 -10.38
C ALA A 219 -22.87 15.21 -9.24
N GLY A 220 -23.74 14.37 -8.66
CA GLY A 220 -24.60 14.72 -7.53
C GLY A 220 -23.85 14.98 -6.21
N TRP A 221 -22.56 14.67 -6.14
CA TRP A 221 -21.74 14.84 -4.94
C TRP A 221 -21.08 16.21 -4.81
N GLY A 222 -21.30 17.11 -5.77
CA GLY A 222 -20.76 18.47 -5.77
C GLY A 222 -19.22 18.48 -5.69
N ARG A 223 -18.65 19.15 -4.69
CA ARG A 223 -17.18 19.28 -4.54
C ARG A 223 -16.46 17.93 -4.38
N ARG A 224 -17.17 16.88 -3.94
CA ARG A 224 -16.62 15.55 -3.67
C ARG A 224 -16.80 14.56 -4.83
N TRP A 225 -17.18 15.04 -6.01
CA TRP A 225 -17.44 14.19 -7.19
C TRP A 225 -16.28 13.24 -7.52
N ARG A 226 -15.02 13.64 -7.31
CA ARG A 226 -13.85 12.79 -7.57
C ARG A 226 -13.86 11.51 -6.73
N ILE A 227 -14.23 11.61 -5.45
CA ILE A 227 -14.30 10.46 -4.54
C ILE A 227 -15.35 9.48 -5.07
N ALA A 228 -16.55 9.98 -5.38
CA ALA A 228 -17.65 9.18 -5.87
C ALA A 228 -17.37 8.56 -7.25
N ALA A 229 -16.78 9.32 -8.18
CA ALA A 229 -16.48 8.84 -9.52
C ALA A 229 -15.45 7.72 -9.48
N ILE A 230 -14.30 7.94 -8.82
CA ILE A 230 -13.24 6.94 -8.74
C ILE A 230 -13.74 5.68 -8.01
N THR A 231 -14.39 5.85 -6.85
CA THR A 231 -14.93 4.71 -6.07
C THR A 231 -15.97 3.95 -6.86
N GLY A 232 -16.95 4.65 -7.45
CA GLY A 232 -18.04 4.02 -8.16
C GLY A 232 -17.58 3.29 -9.42
N VAL A 233 -16.67 3.88 -10.19
CA VAL A 233 -16.06 3.22 -11.36
C VAL A 233 -15.21 2.02 -10.94
N ALA A 234 -14.38 2.17 -9.90
CA ALA A 234 -13.56 1.07 -9.39
C ALA A 234 -14.44 -0.09 -8.90
N VAL A 235 -15.47 0.17 -8.11
CA VAL A 235 -16.40 -0.86 -7.65
C VAL A 235 -17.12 -1.50 -8.83
N ALA A 236 -17.68 -0.72 -9.76
CA ALA A 236 -18.43 -1.26 -10.89
C ALA A 236 -17.58 -2.19 -11.79
N LEU A 237 -16.32 -1.81 -12.06
CA LEU A 237 -15.42 -2.60 -12.91
C LEU A 237 -14.80 -3.79 -12.17
N LEU A 238 -14.52 -3.65 -10.88
CA LEU A 238 -13.85 -4.67 -10.10
C LEU A 238 -14.82 -5.61 -9.38
N LEU A 239 -16.13 -5.35 -9.40
CA LEU A 239 -17.11 -6.14 -8.66
C LEU A 239 -17.05 -7.63 -9.05
N HIS A 240 -17.06 -7.91 -10.35
CA HIS A 240 -17.06 -9.27 -10.90
C HIS A 240 -15.79 -10.03 -10.51
N VAL A 241 -14.64 -9.36 -10.62
CA VAL A 241 -13.33 -9.90 -10.20
C VAL A 241 -13.30 -10.14 -8.70
N THR A 242 -13.82 -9.19 -7.91
CA THR A 242 -13.88 -9.30 -6.46
C THR A 242 -14.78 -10.47 -6.05
N LEU A 243 -15.92 -10.65 -6.70
CA LEU A 243 -16.83 -11.77 -6.45
C LEU A 243 -16.13 -13.11 -6.76
N ALA A 244 -15.39 -13.20 -7.86
CA ALA A 244 -14.61 -14.38 -8.21
C ALA A 244 -13.51 -14.67 -7.18
N VAL A 245 -12.76 -13.65 -6.75
CA VAL A 245 -11.72 -13.78 -5.71
C VAL A 245 -12.32 -14.20 -4.37
N VAL A 246 -13.46 -13.63 -3.98
CA VAL A 246 -14.18 -14.00 -2.76
C VAL A 246 -14.65 -15.45 -2.83
N ALA A 247 -15.21 -15.90 -3.95
CA ALA A 247 -15.61 -17.28 -4.15
C ALA A 247 -14.42 -18.25 -4.03
N ALA A 248 -13.31 -17.96 -4.73
CA ALA A 248 -12.10 -18.77 -4.67
C ALA A 248 -11.48 -18.82 -3.26
N THR A 249 -11.41 -17.67 -2.58
CA THR A 249 -10.88 -17.56 -1.22
C THR A 249 -11.77 -18.30 -0.23
N GLY A 250 -13.10 -18.21 -0.39
CA GLY A 250 -14.07 -18.95 0.43
C GLY A 250 -13.91 -20.46 0.29
N ILE A 251 -13.71 -20.96 -0.94
CA ILE A 251 -13.41 -22.38 -1.18
C ILE A 251 -12.13 -22.78 -0.47
N TYR A 252 -11.05 -21.98 -0.61
CA TYR A 252 -9.79 -22.24 0.09
C TYR A 252 -9.99 -22.27 1.61
N TRP A 253 -10.71 -21.31 2.20
CA TRP A 253 -10.97 -21.28 3.65
C TRP A 253 -11.71 -22.52 4.14
N VAL A 254 -12.69 -23.02 3.37
CA VAL A 254 -13.40 -24.26 3.72
C VAL A 254 -12.45 -25.45 3.68
N LEU A 255 -11.64 -25.57 2.64
CA LEU A 255 -10.66 -26.65 2.51
C LEU A 255 -9.62 -26.60 3.62
N GLU A 256 -9.05 -25.43 3.89
CA GLU A 256 -8.10 -25.17 4.97
C GLU A 256 -8.72 -25.52 6.32
N ARG A 257 -9.97 -25.12 6.58
CA ARG A 257 -10.69 -25.44 7.81
C ARG A 257 -10.87 -26.93 8.01
N ILE A 258 -11.10 -27.69 6.94
CA ILE A 258 -11.27 -29.16 6.97
C ILE A 258 -9.91 -29.85 7.19
N ALA A 259 -8.85 -29.38 6.54
CA ALA A 259 -7.50 -29.91 6.70
C ALA A 259 -6.96 -29.63 8.10
N SER A 260 -6.96 -28.36 8.52
CA SER A 260 -6.36 -27.88 9.78
C SER A 260 -7.20 -28.26 11.02
N ALA A 261 -8.47 -28.65 10.84
CA ALA A 261 -9.24 -29.30 11.91
C ALA A 261 -8.60 -30.61 12.40
N ARG A 262 -7.80 -31.28 11.56
CA ARG A 262 -7.11 -32.52 11.94
C ARG A 262 -5.84 -32.26 12.73
N GLU A 263 -5.27 -31.05 12.65
CA GLU A 263 -3.97 -30.71 13.21
C GLU A 263 -4.03 -29.76 14.42
N ASN A 264 -5.21 -29.23 14.78
CA ASN A 264 -5.41 -28.23 15.86
C ASN A 264 -4.54 -26.95 15.71
N LEU A 265 -4.07 -26.65 14.50
CA LEU A 265 -3.24 -25.49 14.18
C LEU A 265 -4.11 -24.31 13.74
N LEU A 266 -4.84 -23.69 14.67
CA LEU A 266 -5.44 -22.38 14.36
C LEU A 266 -4.33 -21.32 14.41
N PRO A 267 -4.11 -20.54 13.33
CA PRO A 267 -3.04 -19.55 13.27
C PRO A 267 -3.33 -18.40 14.24
N ASN A 268 -2.68 -18.41 15.40
CA ASN A 268 -2.68 -17.29 16.34
C ASN A 268 -1.26 -16.71 16.40
N VAL A 269 -1.04 -15.64 15.64
CA VAL A 269 0.28 -14.99 15.49
C VAL A 269 0.85 -14.56 16.84
N ALA A 270 0.04 -13.97 17.72
CA ALA A 270 0.50 -13.57 19.05
C ALA A 270 1.01 -14.76 19.86
N LYS A 271 0.26 -15.87 19.85
CA LYS A 271 0.67 -17.12 20.52
C LYS A 271 1.93 -17.72 19.88
N ASN A 272 2.04 -17.68 18.55
CA ASN A 272 3.22 -18.19 17.84
C ASN A 272 4.47 -17.37 18.16
N LEU A 273 4.35 -16.04 18.26
CA LEU A 273 5.44 -15.15 18.66
C LEU A 273 5.84 -15.36 20.11
N GLU A 274 4.88 -15.57 21.01
CA GLU A 274 5.15 -15.93 22.41
C GLU A 274 5.90 -17.26 22.52
N ASN A 275 5.46 -18.28 21.77
CA ASN A 275 6.14 -19.57 21.70
C ASN A 275 7.58 -19.42 21.16
N ALA A 276 7.77 -18.68 20.07
CA ALA A 276 9.09 -18.43 19.49
C ALA A 276 10.01 -17.67 20.47
N ALA A 277 9.46 -16.70 21.22
CA ALA A 277 10.21 -15.99 22.26
C ALA A 277 10.60 -16.92 23.42
N ARG A 278 9.72 -17.86 23.81
CA ARG A 278 10.03 -18.85 24.85
C ARG A 278 11.09 -19.85 24.37
N GLU A 279 10.96 -20.36 23.15
CA GLU A 279 11.95 -21.23 22.52
C GLU A 279 13.31 -20.54 22.40
N ALA A 280 13.35 -19.25 22.04
CA ALA A 280 14.58 -18.48 21.99
C ALA A 280 15.21 -18.26 23.39
N ALA A 281 14.39 -18.17 24.44
CA ALA A 281 14.87 -18.06 25.82
C ALA A 281 15.38 -19.41 26.39
N GLU A 282 14.81 -20.53 25.92
CA GLU A 282 15.21 -21.89 26.30
C GLU A 282 16.36 -22.43 25.43
N ALA A 283 16.63 -21.81 24.27
CA ALA A 283 17.70 -22.21 23.37
C ALA A 283 19.07 -22.06 24.07
N PRO A 284 19.97 -23.07 23.94
CA PRO A 284 21.32 -22.95 24.47
C PRO A 284 21.99 -21.74 23.84
N ALA A 285 22.66 -20.92 24.67
CA ALA A 285 23.39 -19.74 24.21
C ALA A 285 24.28 -20.14 23.03
N VAL A 286 24.07 -19.48 21.89
CA VAL A 286 24.94 -19.66 20.73
C VAL A 286 26.36 -19.37 21.20
N PRO A 287 27.30 -20.33 21.12
CA PRO A 287 28.66 -20.09 21.56
C PRO A 287 29.18 -18.88 20.79
N ALA A 288 29.63 -17.87 21.52
CA ALA A 288 30.23 -16.68 20.92
C ALA A 288 31.29 -17.13 19.93
N GLU A 289 31.07 -16.81 18.66
CA GLU A 289 32.05 -17.08 17.61
C GLU A 289 33.36 -16.42 18.07
N PRO A 290 34.48 -17.16 18.19
CA PRO A 290 35.72 -16.57 18.64
C PRO A 290 36.07 -15.43 17.69
N ALA A 291 36.33 -14.25 18.25
CA ALA A 291 36.70 -13.05 17.52
C ALA A 291 37.94 -13.32 16.64
N THR A 292 37.73 -13.75 15.39
CA THR A 292 38.79 -13.87 14.41
C THR A 292 38.74 -12.70 13.44
N ALA A 293 39.72 -11.81 13.63
CA ALA A 293 40.28 -10.83 12.72
C ALA A 293 39.52 -9.50 12.48
N PRO A 294 40.26 -8.37 12.40
CA PRO A 294 39.68 -7.03 12.21
C PRO A 294 38.99 -6.88 10.83
N PRO A 295 38.04 -5.94 10.68
CA PRO A 295 37.32 -5.72 9.43
C PRO A 295 38.26 -5.06 8.43
N GLY A 296 38.92 -5.88 7.61
CA GLY A 296 39.94 -5.43 6.67
C GLY A 296 40.20 -6.43 5.56
N SER A 297 39.15 -7.02 4.99
CA SER A 297 39.07 -7.58 3.62
C SER A 297 37.79 -8.38 3.52
N ALA A 298 36.66 -7.71 3.33
CA ALA A 298 35.55 -8.37 2.65
C ALA A 298 36.02 -8.64 1.23
N ALA A 299 36.39 -9.89 0.96
CA ALA A 299 36.58 -10.38 -0.39
C ALA A 299 35.30 -10.03 -1.17
N VAL A 300 35.45 -9.17 -2.16
CA VAL A 300 34.46 -8.93 -3.19
C VAL A 300 34.12 -10.30 -3.79
N LEU A 301 32.97 -10.86 -3.43
CA LEU A 301 32.38 -11.97 -4.17
C LEU A 301 31.85 -11.41 -5.48
N ALA A 302 32.78 -11.17 -6.42
CA ALA A 302 32.49 -11.10 -7.83
C ALA A 302 32.14 -12.52 -8.29
N GLY A 303 30.86 -12.89 -8.14
CA GLY A 303 30.31 -14.07 -8.81
C GLY A 303 30.17 -13.75 -10.31
N PRO A 304 30.68 -14.59 -11.22
CA PRO A 304 30.62 -14.33 -12.65
C PRO A 304 29.17 -14.42 -13.15
N VAL A 305 28.74 -13.38 -13.88
CA VAL A 305 27.56 -13.45 -14.75
C VAL A 305 27.83 -14.53 -15.79
N ALA A 306 27.18 -15.68 -15.64
CA ALA A 306 27.16 -16.71 -16.65
C ALA A 306 26.31 -16.23 -17.84
N VAL A 307 26.98 -15.69 -18.85
CA VAL A 307 26.43 -15.54 -20.20
C VAL A 307 26.47 -16.94 -20.84
N PRO A 308 25.34 -17.51 -21.32
CA PRO A 308 25.41 -18.73 -22.10
C PRO A 308 26.00 -18.41 -23.48
N ALA A 309 27.25 -18.80 -23.68
CA ALA A 309 27.89 -18.84 -24.99
C ALA A 309 27.49 -20.14 -25.71
N GLY A 310 26.75 -19.99 -26.80
CA GLY A 310 26.58 -20.96 -27.87
C GLY A 310 26.73 -20.25 -29.21
N SER A 311 27.97 -20.25 -29.70
CA SER A 311 28.45 -20.11 -31.09
C SER A 311 27.46 -20.56 -32.17
N GLU A 312 27.34 -20.06 -33.39
CA GLU A 312 27.96 -19.04 -34.28
C GLU A 312 27.22 -19.21 -35.66
N PRO A 313 27.52 -18.54 -36.79
CA PRO A 313 28.32 -17.34 -37.02
C PRO A 313 27.61 -16.27 -37.90
N ALA A 314 28.26 -15.11 -37.97
CA ALA A 314 27.96 -14.01 -38.87
C ALA A 314 28.30 -14.35 -40.35
N LEU A 315 27.38 -14.03 -41.26
CA LEU A 315 27.72 -13.81 -42.68
C LEU A 315 28.34 -12.41 -42.82
N ALA A 316 29.60 -12.36 -43.26
CA ALA A 316 30.24 -11.14 -43.72
C ALA A 316 29.72 -10.74 -45.13
N PRO A 317 29.67 -9.45 -45.46
CA PRO A 317 29.47 -9.00 -46.84
C PRO A 317 30.82 -9.01 -47.56
N SER A 318 30.92 -9.72 -48.69
CA SER A 318 32.05 -9.63 -49.61
C SER A 318 31.58 -8.97 -50.91
N THR A 319 32.00 -7.72 -51.09
CA THR A 319 32.00 -7.03 -52.37
C THR A 319 33.28 -7.41 -53.13
N ALA A 320 33.13 -7.98 -54.32
CA ALA A 320 34.16 -7.98 -55.35
C ALA A 320 33.49 -7.75 -56.71
N ALA A 321 34.01 -6.77 -57.44
CA ALA A 321 33.57 -6.27 -58.74
C ALA A 321 34.13 -7.14 -59.91
N PRO A 322 33.91 -6.79 -61.20
CA PRO A 322 33.76 -7.71 -62.34
C PRO A 322 35.11 -8.11 -62.99
N PRO A 323 35.11 -9.00 -64.01
CA PRO A 323 34.99 -8.54 -65.42
C PRO A 323 34.24 -9.50 -66.38
N GLY A 324 33.80 -9.00 -67.54
CA GLY A 324 33.36 -9.78 -68.69
C GLY A 324 32.07 -9.30 -69.33
#